data_AF-A0A917C8Y3-F1
#
_entry.id   AF-A0A917C8Y3-F1
#
_cell.length_a   1.000
_cell.length_b   1.000
_cell.length_c   1.000
_cell.angle_alpha   90.00
_cell.angle_beta   90.00
_cell.angle_gamma   90.00
#
_symmetry.space_group_name_H-M   'P 1'
#
loop_
_entity.id
_entity.type
_entity.pdbx_description
1 polymer ?
#
loop_
_entity_poly.entity_id
_entity_poly.type
_entity_poly.pdbx_seq_one_letter_code
_entity_poly.pdbx_strand_id
1 'polypeptide(L)'
;MNDLEIAQRTIGAGGVIVMDDFWHSGFPEVQEAVHKYFFTSPIIRAAPFMVGRNKLFLASHEIRSDLKAYIFERMPANMQKQVRVLGYDAFTIDPQW
;
A
#
# COMPACT_ATOMS: atom_id res chain seq x y z
N MET A 1 16.58 -7.33 -10.61
CA MET A 1 15.42 -8.12 -10.16
C MET A 1 14.81 -7.34 -9.01
N ASN A 2 13.51 -7.00 -9.06
CA ASN A 2 12.85 -6.14 -8.08
C ASN A 2 11.98 -7.00 -7.15
N ASP A 3 12.18 -6.90 -5.83
CA ASP A 3 11.41 -7.68 -4.84
C ASP A 3 9.91 -7.40 -4.93
N LEU A 4 9.51 -6.16 -5.26
CA LEU A 4 8.11 -5.81 -5.47
C LEU A 4 7.51 -6.54 -6.67
N GLU A 5 8.27 -6.71 -7.75
CA GLU A 5 7.82 -7.45 -8.94
C GLU A 5 7.62 -8.92 -8.60
N ILE A 6 8.53 -9.52 -7.82
CA ILE A 6 8.39 -10.90 -7.34
C ILE A 6 7.15 -11.00 -6.46
N ALA A 7 7.01 -10.13 -5.45
CA ALA A 7 5.88 -10.14 -4.53
C ALA A 7 4.54 -10.01 -5.26
N GLN A 8 4.46 -9.11 -6.25
CA GLN A 8 3.28 -8.92 -7.11
C GLN A 8 2.98 -10.15 -7.98
N ARG A 9 4.00 -10.89 -8.44
CA ARG A 9 3.79 -12.13 -9.19
C ARG A 9 3.36 -13.30 -8.31
N THR A 10 3.87 -13.38 -7.08
CA THR A 10 3.59 -14.47 -6.14
C THR A 10 2.33 -14.27 -5.33
N ILE A 11 1.79 -13.04 -5.25
CA ILE A 11 0.59 -12.77 -4.46
C ILE A 11 -0.59 -13.60 -4.99
N GLY A 12 -1.20 -14.36 -4.09
CA GLY A 12 -2.44 -15.11 -4.34
C GLY A 12 -3.68 -14.27 -4.04
N ALA A 13 -4.85 -14.84 -4.33
CA ALA A 13 -6.13 -14.26 -3.92
C ALA A 13 -6.16 -14.10 -2.39
N GLY A 14 -6.45 -12.89 -1.91
CA GLY A 14 -6.45 -12.59 -0.48
C GLY A 14 -5.08 -12.20 0.10
N GLY A 15 -4.04 -12.07 -0.74
CA GLY A 15 -2.72 -11.69 -0.27
C GLY A 15 -2.59 -10.21 0.08
N VAL A 16 -1.64 -9.92 0.97
CA VAL A 16 -1.24 -8.55 1.35
C VAL A 16 0.28 -8.44 1.20
N ILE A 17 0.74 -7.32 0.64
CA ILE A 17 2.15 -6.95 0.59
C ILE A 17 2.34 -5.72 1.47
N VAL A 18 3.35 -5.76 2.34
CA VAL A 18 3.74 -4.62 3.17
C VAL A 18 5.10 -4.14 2.70
N MET A 19 5.15 -2.92 2.17
CA MET A 19 6.39 -2.23 1.84
C MET A 19 6.90 -1.55 3.10
N ASP A 20 8.11 -1.94 3.52
CA ASP A 20 8.80 -1.25 4.61
C ASP A 20 9.55 -0.02 4.10
N ASP A 21 9.77 0.95 4.97
CA ASP A 21 10.56 2.17 4.71
C ASP A 21 10.17 3.00 3.48
N PHE A 22 8.92 2.88 3.01
CA PHE A 22 8.39 3.61 1.87
C PHE A 22 8.47 5.14 2.00
N TRP A 23 8.33 5.67 3.23
CA TRP A 23 8.48 7.10 3.53
C TRP A 23 9.78 7.44 4.26
N HIS A 24 10.71 6.50 4.37
CA HIS A 24 11.95 6.71 5.11
C HIS A 24 12.96 7.50 4.25
N SER A 25 13.35 8.69 4.72
CA SER A 25 14.27 9.59 3.98
C SER A 25 15.67 9.03 3.77
N GLY A 26 16.09 8.06 4.59
CA GLY A 26 17.35 7.34 4.41
C GLY A 26 17.36 6.31 3.27
N PHE A 27 16.19 5.95 2.71
CA PHE A 27 16.06 4.95 1.63
C PHE A 27 15.14 5.45 0.50
N PRO A 28 15.42 6.61 -0.11
CA PRO A 28 14.56 7.19 -1.14
C PRO A 28 14.39 6.27 -2.37
N GLU A 29 15.37 5.39 -2.63
CA GLU A 29 15.32 4.39 -3.69
C GLU A 29 14.15 3.42 -3.56
N VAL A 30 13.66 3.14 -2.34
CA VAL A 30 12.47 2.30 -2.13
C VAL A 30 11.25 2.98 -2.73
N GLN A 31 11.07 4.27 -2.42
CA GLN A 31 9.96 5.05 -2.94
C GLN A 31 10.03 5.18 -4.47
N GLU A 32 11.23 5.43 -5.00
CA GLU A 32 11.47 5.52 -6.45
C GLU A 32 11.14 4.19 -7.15
N ALA A 33 11.63 3.07 -6.63
CA ALA A 33 11.41 1.75 -7.21
C ALA A 33 9.92 1.37 -7.25
N VAL A 34 9.17 1.68 -6.18
CA VAL A 34 7.73 1.46 -6.13
C VAL A 34 7.02 2.35 -7.16
N HIS A 35 7.34 3.64 -7.24
CA HIS A 35 6.72 4.54 -8.21
C HIS A 35 7.01 4.10 -9.66
N LYS A 36 8.26 3.74 -9.96
CA LYS A 36 8.63 3.17 -11.26
C LYS A 36 7.80 1.93 -11.56
N TYR A 37 7.71 0.98 -10.62
CA TYR A 37 6.91 -0.22 -10.82
C TYR A 37 5.45 0.09 -11.13
N PHE A 38 4.79 0.95 -10.35
CA PHE A 38 3.38 1.29 -10.59
C PHE A 38 3.14 2.09 -11.87
N PHE A 39 4.13 2.86 -12.33
CA PHE A 39 4.03 3.64 -13.56
C PHE A 39 4.30 2.81 -14.83
N THR A 40 5.25 1.88 -14.77
CA THR A 40 5.70 1.14 -15.97
C THR A 40 5.08 -0.25 -16.09
N SER A 41 4.56 -0.83 -15.00
CA SER A 41 4.05 -2.20 -15.03
C SER A 41 2.68 -2.27 -15.70
N PRO A 42 2.49 -3.14 -16.70
CA PRO A 42 1.19 -3.29 -17.37
C PRO A 42 0.16 -4.01 -16.50
N ILE A 43 0.60 -4.74 -15.47
CA ILE A 43 -0.25 -5.54 -14.60
C ILE A 43 0.11 -5.25 -13.14
N ILE A 44 -0.84 -4.70 -12.41
CA ILE A 44 -0.77 -4.49 -10.96
C ILE A 44 -1.74 -5.48 -10.32
N ARG A 45 -1.25 -6.44 -9.53
CA ARG A 45 -2.09 -7.46 -8.86
C ARG A 45 -2.51 -7.04 -7.45
N ALA A 46 -1.66 -6.25 -6.79
CA ALA A 46 -1.92 -5.67 -5.48
C ALA A 46 -1.84 -4.15 -5.52
N ALA A 47 -2.83 -3.49 -4.94
CA ALA A 47 -2.95 -2.04 -4.94
C ALA A 47 -3.02 -1.47 -3.52
N PRO A 48 -2.60 -0.20 -3.30
CA PRO A 48 -2.66 0.46 -2.01
C PRO A 48 -4.05 0.47 -1.39
N PHE A 49 -4.13 0.18 -0.10
CA PHE A 49 -5.36 0.34 0.68
C PHE A 49 -5.15 1.08 2.00
N MET A 50 -3.93 1.06 2.54
CA MET A 50 -3.58 1.70 3.80
C MET A 50 -2.13 2.19 3.78
N VAL A 51 -1.87 3.30 4.48
CA VAL A 51 -0.52 3.78 4.78
C VAL A 51 -0.42 4.07 6.28
N GLY A 52 0.78 3.95 6.83
CA GLY A 52 1.00 4.29 8.23
C GLY A 52 2.48 4.27 8.58
N ARG A 53 2.91 5.29 9.30
CA ARG A 53 4.30 5.62 9.58
C ARG A 53 5.10 5.64 8.28
N ASN A 54 6.02 4.71 8.13
CA ASN A 54 6.83 4.55 6.92
C ASN A 54 6.41 3.35 6.07
N LYS A 55 5.24 2.75 6.33
CA LYS A 55 4.79 1.53 5.65
C LYS A 55 3.68 1.82 4.67
N LEU A 56 3.76 1.17 3.51
CA LEU A 56 2.72 1.16 2.49
C LEU A 56 2.15 -0.26 2.41
N PHE A 57 0.83 -0.38 2.55
CA PHE A 57 0.13 -1.66 2.52
C PHE A 57 -0.63 -1.81 1.21
N LEU A 58 -0.34 -2.89 0.50
CA LEU A 58 -0.98 -3.27 -0.75
C LEU A 58 -1.80 -4.55 -0.51
N ALA A 59 -3.00 -4.62 -1.07
CA ALA A 59 -3.83 -5.82 -1.01
C ALA A 59 -4.16 -6.27 -2.42
N SER A 60 -4.33 -7.59 -2.61
CA SER A 60 -4.84 -8.13 -3.86
C SER A 60 -6.22 -7.52 -4.15
N HIS A 61 -6.53 -7.29 -5.43
CA HIS A 61 -7.75 -6.56 -5.84
C HIS A 61 -9.03 -7.19 -5.28
N GLU A 62 -9.05 -8.50 -5.13
CA GLU A 62 -10.21 -9.27 -4.67
C GLU A 62 -10.63 -8.91 -3.25
N ILE A 63 -9.67 -8.63 -2.36
CA ILE A 63 -9.96 -8.34 -0.94
C ILE A 63 -9.75 -6.88 -0.58
N ARG A 64 -9.22 -6.05 -1.49
CA ARG A 64 -8.78 -4.69 -1.20
C ARG A 64 -9.87 -3.84 -0.57
N SER A 65 -11.07 -3.85 -1.15
CA SER A 65 -12.19 -3.02 -0.67
C SER A 65 -12.71 -3.50 0.68
N ASP A 66 -12.89 -4.82 0.84
CA ASP A 66 -13.41 -5.41 2.06
C ASP A 66 -12.42 -5.26 3.22
N LEU A 67 -11.12 -5.48 2.96
CA LEU A 67 -10.07 -5.28 3.96
C LEU A 67 -9.95 -3.82 4.37
N LYS A 68 -10.05 -2.89 3.40
CA LYS A 68 -10.07 -1.45 3.68
C LYS A 68 -11.23 -1.09 4.60
N ALA A 69 -12.45 -1.50 4.27
CA ALA A 69 -13.64 -1.22 5.09
C ALA A 69 -13.54 -1.86 6.49
N TYR A 70 -13.14 -3.13 6.54
CA TYR A 70 -13.00 -3.88 7.79
C TYR A 70 -12.04 -3.21 8.78
N ILE A 71 -10.87 -2.76 8.30
CA ILE A 71 -9.88 -2.09 9.14
C ILE A 71 -10.37 -0.68 9.49
N PHE A 72 -10.89 0.07 8.51
CA PHE A 72 -11.38 1.44 8.72
C PHE A 72 -12.41 1.50 9.86
N GLU A 73 -13.40 0.60 9.88
CA GLU A 73 -14.42 0.52 10.93
C GLU A 73 -13.88 0.21 12.34
N ARG A 74 -12.70 -0.40 12.44
CA ARG A 74 -12.09 -0.83 13.71
C ARG A 74 -11.01 0.11 14.23
N MET A 75 -10.58 1.06 13.41
CA MET A 75 -9.60 2.06 13.82
C MET A 75 -10.26 3.20 14.59
N PRO A 76 -9.56 3.85 15.53
CA PRO A 76 -10.05 5.09 16.14
C PRO A 76 -10.36 6.17 15.10
N ALA A 77 -11.41 6.96 15.31
CA ALA A 77 -11.85 7.99 14.34
C ALA A 77 -10.76 9.03 14.01
N ASN A 78 -9.85 9.31 14.95
CA ASN A 78 -8.70 10.19 14.74
C ASN A 78 -7.56 9.56 13.92
N MET A 79 -7.71 8.31 13.46
CA MET A 79 -6.76 7.56 12.62
C MET A 79 -7.43 7.10 11.29
N GLN A 80 -8.51 7.77 10.88
CA GLN A 80 -9.34 7.40 9.72
C GLN A 80 -9.30 8.45 8.60
N LYS A 81 -8.13 9.02 8.30
CA LYS A 81 -8.02 10.04 7.25
C LYS A 81 -7.88 9.36 5.88
N GLN A 82 -8.81 9.64 4.96
CA GLN A 82 -8.73 9.14 3.59
C GLN A 82 -7.65 9.88 2.80
N VAL A 83 -6.87 9.15 2.01
CA VAL A 83 -5.77 9.67 1.21
C VAL A 83 -5.73 8.96 -0.15
N ARG A 84 -5.00 9.54 -1.09
CA ARG A 84 -4.74 8.92 -2.40
C ARG A 84 -3.26 8.64 -2.56
N VAL A 85 -2.89 7.41 -2.87
CA VAL A 85 -1.50 6.95 -2.99
C VAL A 85 -1.36 6.11 -4.26
N LEU A 86 -0.39 6.45 -5.11
CA LEU A 86 -0.14 5.77 -6.40
C LEU A 86 -1.39 5.66 -7.30
N GLY A 87 -2.30 6.63 -7.21
CA GLY A 87 -3.55 6.68 -7.97
C GLY A 87 -4.75 5.97 -7.32
N TYR A 88 -4.54 5.24 -6.22
CA TYR A 88 -5.57 4.47 -5.51
C TYR A 88 -6.03 5.14 -4.21
N ASP A 89 -7.29 4.96 -3.87
CA ASP A 89 -7.82 5.40 -2.58
C ASP A 89 -7.31 4.50 -1.45
N ALA A 90 -6.80 5.12 -0.40
CA ALA A 90 -6.32 4.47 0.81
C ALA A 90 -6.78 5.26 2.04
N PHE A 91 -6.41 4.81 3.23
CA PHE A 91 -6.49 5.61 4.45
C PHE A 91 -5.14 5.62 5.15
N THR A 92 -4.87 6.70 5.89
CA THR A 92 -3.71 6.78 6.77
C THR A 92 -4.13 6.49 8.20
N ILE A 93 -3.33 5.68 8.89
CA ILE A 93 -3.49 5.36 10.33
C ILE A 93 -2.55 6.16 11.23
N ASP A 94 -1.87 7.18 10.69
CA ASP A 94 -1.02 8.03 11.51
C ASP A 94 -1.81 9.12 12.22
N PRO A 95 -1.72 9.21 13.57
CA PRO A 95 -2.48 10.17 14.35
C PRO A 95 -1.99 11.62 14.23
N GLN A 96 -0.96 11.90 13.42
CA GLN A 96 -0.23 13.19 13.39
C GLN A 96 -0.09 13.81 11.99
N TRP A 97 -1.11 13.74 11.14
CA TRP A 97 -1.14 14.42 9.83
C TRP A 97 -2.35 15.32 9.60
#